data_AF-A0A1Y2E5Y6-F1
#
_entry.id   AF-A0A1Y2E5Y6-F1
#
_cell.length_a   1.000
_cell.length_b   1.000
_cell.length_c   1.000
_cell.angle_alpha   90.00
_cell.angle_beta   90.00
_cell.angle_gamma   90.00
#
_symmetry.space_group_name_H-M   'P 1'
#
loop_
_entity.id
_entity.type
_entity.pdbx_description
1 polymer ?
#
loop_
_entity_poly.entity_id
_entity_poly.type
_entity_poly.pdbx_seq_one_letter_code
_entity_poly.pdbx_strand_id
1 'polypeptide(L)'
;MLLGTRLYRALLQESNALQDSRAASYYRQKIRTDFRKDPVPESSKTALKRVSKANKLLRQLQAANDGYLHSLTRVLDTAYARRGPAKHQLLRPLSHPNGRTAPDYSFPAPLSALVTSPLAHYSRPPTRTQLANPPTLPPRADPTSEDARLLGPLIPQRINAVKRRYFNSQLGKLRAPIAIQLKRKDGQPVEDELEMLKQAGLGSFNYASSKSLLEELEAKAQVAEASRPRLPRRLQSPEERATKGSVPPQVKHEVSEDERRILSPSYKNTKWHRPKTITSRLLRRRYQNILANSPILVVEPSDVISPTDTSAPTSQPAPRPSKDPFSFSVAQSAFAKGNTRQLPLASAEDCWWDLQERELGLQGAARSNKGKSHRG
;
A
#
# COMPACT_ATOMS: atom_id res chain seq x y z
N MET A 1 -21.42 4.12 -36.29
CA MET A 1 -21.19 3.48 -34.97
C MET A 1 -19.99 2.50 -34.93
N LEU A 2 -19.32 2.19 -36.05
CA LEU A 2 -18.22 1.19 -36.12
C LEU A 2 -16.95 1.55 -35.31
N LEU A 3 -16.73 2.83 -35.01
CA LEU A 3 -15.54 3.28 -34.27
C LEU A 3 -15.55 2.80 -32.82
N GLY A 4 -16.75 2.63 -32.22
CA GLY A 4 -16.90 2.15 -30.84
C GLY A 4 -16.54 0.67 -30.68
N THR A 5 -16.89 -0.18 -31.65
CA THR A 5 -16.66 -1.63 -31.57
C THR A 5 -15.18 -1.97 -31.74
N ARG A 6 -14.48 -1.32 -32.67
CA ARG A 6 -13.02 -1.48 -32.85
C ARG A 6 -12.26 -1.02 -31.61
N LEU A 7 -12.60 0.14 -31.05
CA LEU A 7 -11.96 0.67 -29.85
C LEU A 7 -12.21 -0.22 -28.63
N TYR A 8 -13.42 -0.75 -28.47
CA TYR A 8 -13.75 -1.70 -27.42
C TYR A 8 -12.91 -2.99 -27.52
N ARG A 9 -12.81 -3.57 -28.73
CA ARG A 9 -11.99 -4.77 -28.98
C ARG A 9 -10.52 -4.52 -28.70
N ALA A 10 -9.98 -3.39 -29.16
CA ALA A 10 -8.58 -3.00 -28.90
C ALA A 10 -8.32 -2.85 -27.39
N LEU A 11 -9.22 -2.17 -26.66
CA LEU A 11 -9.10 -2.04 -25.20
C LEU A 11 -9.10 -3.40 -24.49
N LEU A 12 -9.96 -4.32 -24.91
CA LEU A 12 -9.98 -5.67 -24.35
C LEU A 12 -8.69 -6.43 -24.66
N GLN A 13 -8.22 -6.41 -25.92
CA GLN A 13 -6.97 -7.05 -26.32
C GLN A 13 -5.78 -6.52 -25.51
N GLU A 14 -5.64 -5.19 -25.39
CA GLU A 14 -4.56 -4.58 -24.61
C GLU A 14 -4.67 -4.87 -23.12
N SER A 15 -5.89 -4.93 -22.57
CA SER A 15 -6.08 -5.33 -21.17
C SER A 15 -5.69 -6.80 -20.93
N ASN A 16 -5.86 -7.67 -21.93
CA ASN A 16 -5.48 -9.08 -21.86
C ASN A 16 -3.96 -9.28 -21.95
N ALA A 17 -3.27 -8.37 -22.65
CA ALA A 17 -1.83 -8.42 -22.83
C ALA A 17 -1.04 -7.94 -21.59
N LEU A 18 -1.71 -7.41 -20.57
CA LEU A 18 -1.07 -7.07 -19.30
C LEU A 18 -0.49 -8.33 -18.64
N GLN A 19 0.76 -8.23 -18.18
CA GLN A 19 1.45 -9.34 -17.52
C GLN A 19 0.86 -9.73 -16.17
N ASP A 20 0.14 -8.82 -15.52
CA ASP A 20 -0.54 -9.07 -14.26
C ASP A 20 -2.00 -9.49 -14.48
N SER A 21 -2.34 -10.73 -14.08
CA SER A 21 -3.68 -11.31 -14.24
C SER A 21 -4.77 -10.52 -13.52
N ARG A 22 -4.46 -9.91 -12.36
CA ARG A 22 -5.41 -9.10 -11.60
C ARG A 22 -5.67 -7.77 -12.28
N ALA A 23 -4.62 -7.08 -12.72
CA ALA A 23 -4.75 -5.87 -13.52
C ALA A 23 -5.55 -6.12 -14.81
N ALA A 24 -5.26 -7.21 -15.52
CA ALA A 24 -6.02 -7.62 -16.70
C ALA A 24 -7.52 -7.79 -16.38
N SER A 25 -7.85 -8.54 -15.33
CA SER A 25 -9.23 -8.80 -14.90
C SER A 25 -9.97 -7.53 -14.49
N TYR A 26 -9.31 -6.65 -13.70
CA TYR A 26 -9.85 -5.36 -13.28
C TYR A 26 -10.18 -4.47 -14.49
N TYR A 27 -9.25 -4.32 -15.43
CA TYR A 27 -9.46 -3.47 -16.60
C TYR A 27 -10.50 -4.04 -17.55
N ARG A 28 -10.55 -5.37 -17.76
CA ARG A 28 -11.64 -6.02 -18.52
C ARG A 28 -13.00 -5.68 -17.93
N GLN A 29 -13.17 -5.86 -16.62
CA GLN A 29 -14.43 -5.57 -15.93
C GLN A 29 -14.77 -4.08 -16.05
N LYS A 30 -13.79 -3.20 -15.80
CA LYS A 30 -13.96 -1.76 -15.91
C LYS A 30 -14.39 -1.33 -17.32
N ILE A 31 -13.70 -1.80 -18.36
CA ILE A 31 -14.04 -1.51 -19.76
C ILE A 31 -15.47 -1.98 -20.05
N ARG A 32 -15.84 -3.21 -19.65
CA ARG A 32 -17.21 -3.71 -19.81
C ARG A 32 -18.23 -2.83 -19.09
N THR A 33 -17.96 -2.41 -17.86
CA THR A 33 -18.89 -1.55 -17.11
C THR A 33 -18.99 -0.17 -17.72
N ASP A 34 -17.88 0.43 -18.16
CA ASP A 34 -17.86 1.78 -18.73
C ASP A 34 -18.63 1.83 -20.06
N PHE A 35 -18.53 0.78 -20.89
CA PHE A 35 -19.28 0.69 -22.15
C PHE A 35 -20.75 0.27 -21.97
N ARG A 36 -21.11 -0.40 -20.87
CA ARG A 36 -22.51 -0.81 -20.57
C ARG A 36 -23.32 0.25 -19.82
N LYS A 37 -22.69 0.96 -18.87
CA LYS A 37 -23.39 1.91 -17.97
C LYS A 37 -23.81 3.20 -18.67
N ASP A 38 -23.07 3.59 -19.69
CA ASP A 38 -23.23 4.88 -20.33
C ASP A 38 -24.39 4.80 -21.35
N PRO A 39 -25.53 5.48 -21.12
CA PRO A 39 -26.62 5.52 -22.09
C PRO A 39 -26.14 6.13 -23.41
N VAL A 40 -26.79 5.82 -24.52
CA VAL A 40 -26.46 6.39 -25.84
C VAL A 40 -26.30 7.91 -25.69
N PRO A 41 -25.14 8.48 -26.03
CA PRO A 41 -24.87 9.88 -25.74
C PRO A 41 -25.86 10.75 -26.53
N GLU A 42 -26.63 11.58 -25.82
CA GLU A 42 -27.60 12.50 -26.44
C GLU A 42 -26.94 13.56 -27.32
N SER A 43 -25.65 13.86 -27.08
CA SER A 43 -24.91 14.90 -27.81
C SER A 43 -23.63 14.37 -28.47
N SER A 44 -23.28 14.92 -29.63
CA SER A 44 -21.99 14.65 -30.29
C SER A 44 -20.79 15.00 -29.39
N LYS A 45 -20.88 16.10 -28.61
CA LYS A 45 -19.82 16.52 -27.67
C LYS A 45 -19.57 15.48 -26.57
N THR A 46 -20.62 14.88 -26.00
CA THR A 46 -20.47 13.82 -24.99
C THR A 46 -19.91 12.54 -25.60
N ALA A 47 -20.32 12.18 -26.81
CA ALA A 47 -19.74 11.06 -27.56
C ALA A 47 -18.22 11.25 -27.80
N LEU A 48 -17.79 12.43 -28.28
CA LEU A 48 -16.37 12.74 -28.49
C LEU A 48 -15.56 12.69 -27.18
N LYS A 49 -16.11 13.19 -26.07
CA LYS A 49 -15.47 13.08 -24.75
C LYS A 49 -15.29 11.62 -24.33
N ARG A 50 -16.27 10.74 -24.59
CA ARG A 50 -16.16 9.29 -24.31
C ARG A 50 -15.08 8.63 -25.15
N VAL A 51 -15.08 8.87 -26.46
CA VAL A 51 -14.05 8.37 -27.38
C VAL A 51 -12.65 8.85 -26.95
N SER A 52 -12.52 10.14 -26.60
CA SER A 52 -11.26 10.70 -26.10
C SER A 52 -10.78 10.04 -24.80
N LYS A 53 -11.68 9.79 -23.84
CA LYS A 53 -11.37 9.06 -22.60
C LYS A 53 -10.94 7.62 -22.89
N ALA A 54 -11.64 6.92 -23.78
CA ALA A 54 -11.32 5.55 -24.17
C ALA A 54 -9.96 5.47 -24.91
N ASN A 55 -9.67 6.40 -25.83
CA ASN A 55 -8.36 6.50 -26.48
C ASN A 55 -7.22 6.85 -25.52
N LYS A 56 -7.48 7.65 -24.47
CA LYS A 56 -6.51 7.90 -23.40
C LYS A 56 -6.23 6.63 -22.60
N LEU A 57 -7.26 5.86 -22.30
CA LEU A 57 -7.11 4.56 -21.63
C LEU A 57 -6.34 3.56 -22.49
N LEU A 58 -6.65 3.48 -23.79
CA LEU A 58 -5.95 2.61 -24.73
C LEU A 58 -4.45 2.92 -24.76
N ARG A 59 -4.09 4.20 -24.92
CA ARG A 59 -2.69 4.66 -24.86
C ARG A 59 -2.01 4.33 -23.53
N GLN A 60 -2.74 4.42 -22.42
CA GLN A 60 -2.21 4.06 -21.10
C GLN A 60 -1.91 2.54 -21.02
N LEU A 61 -2.80 1.69 -21.53
CA LEU A 61 -2.64 0.24 -21.52
C LEU A 61 -1.52 -0.20 -22.46
N GLN A 62 -1.49 0.32 -23.68
CA GLN A 62 -0.39 0.09 -24.65
C GLN A 62 0.95 0.48 -24.04
N ALA A 63 1.05 1.67 -23.46
CA ALA A 63 2.28 2.10 -22.80
C ALA A 63 2.63 1.21 -21.58
N ALA A 64 1.65 0.67 -20.86
CA ALA A 64 1.93 -0.28 -19.79
C ALA A 64 2.48 -1.60 -20.32
N ASN A 65 1.92 -2.13 -21.42
CA ASN A 65 2.37 -3.36 -22.10
C ASN A 65 3.75 -3.21 -22.74
N ASP A 66 4.04 -2.04 -23.30
CA ASP A 66 5.36 -1.71 -23.86
C ASP A 66 6.44 -1.63 -22.76
N GLY A 67 6.06 -1.45 -21.48
CA GLY A 67 6.98 -1.37 -20.35
C GLY A 67 7.30 0.04 -19.86
N TYR A 68 6.50 1.05 -20.24
CA TYR A 68 6.64 2.40 -19.69
C TYR A 68 6.29 2.41 -18.20
N LEU A 69 7.29 2.74 -17.40
CA LEU A 69 7.26 2.62 -15.94
C LEU A 69 6.11 3.36 -15.28
N HIS A 70 5.83 4.59 -15.73
CA HIS A 70 4.78 5.43 -15.16
C HIS A 70 3.39 4.86 -15.46
N SER A 71 3.16 4.45 -16.71
CA SER A 71 1.89 3.85 -17.14
C SER A 71 1.63 2.52 -16.44
N LEU A 72 2.65 1.66 -16.36
CA LEU A 72 2.59 0.39 -15.64
C LEU A 72 2.29 0.61 -14.15
N THR A 73 3.00 1.53 -13.48
CA THR A 73 2.75 1.86 -12.06
C THR A 73 1.31 2.33 -11.88
N ARG A 74 0.82 3.21 -12.76
CA ARG A 74 -0.56 3.72 -12.69
C ARG A 74 -1.61 2.62 -12.89
N VAL A 75 -1.38 1.68 -13.81
CA VAL A 75 -2.25 0.53 -14.05
C VAL A 75 -2.33 -0.35 -12.80
N LEU A 76 -1.18 -0.72 -12.23
CA LEU A 76 -1.12 -1.52 -11.01
C LEU A 76 -1.75 -0.79 -9.82
N ASP A 77 -1.43 0.48 -9.61
CA ASP A 77 -2.01 1.29 -8.54
C ASP A 77 -3.54 1.37 -8.62
N THR A 78 -4.11 1.42 -9.82
CA THR A 78 -5.58 1.38 -9.97
C THR A 78 -6.17 -0.01 -9.75
N ALA A 79 -5.51 -1.07 -10.22
CA ALA A 79 -5.97 -2.45 -10.07
C ALA A 79 -5.93 -2.92 -8.60
N TYR A 80 -4.92 -2.47 -7.85
CA TYR A 80 -4.75 -2.71 -6.42
C TYR A 80 -5.40 -1.63 -5.55
N ALA A 81 -6.36 -0.88 -6.10
CA ALA A 81 -7.18 0.11 -5.39
C ALA A 81 -6.38 1.18 -4.60
N ARG A 82 -5.14 1.46 -4.99
CA ARG A 82 -4.32 2.57 -4.45
C ARG A 82 -4.82 3.92 -4.94
N ARG A 83 -5.40 3.94 -6.15
CA ARG A 83 -5.85 5.15 -6.83
C ARG A 83 -7.27 4.99 -7.38
N GLY A 84 -7.97 6.13 -7.49
CA GLY A 84 -9.25 6.22 -8.20
C GLY A 84 -10.45 5.82 -7.34
N PRO A 85 -11.59 5.45 -7.95
CA PRO A 85 -12.83 5.18 -7.21
C PRO A 85 -12.71 3.98 -6.26
N ALA A 86 -11.95 2.95 -6.62
CA ALA A 86 -11.75 1.77 -5.78
C ALA A 86 -11.05 2.12 -4.44
N LYS A 87 -10.11 3.06 -4.45
CA LYS A 87 -9.50 3.61 -3.22
C LYS A 87 -10.54 4.18 -2.26
N HIS A 88 -11.47 4.96 -2.79
CA HIS A 88 -12.54 5.56 -1.98
C HIS A 88 -13.51 4.50 -1.46
N GLN A 89 -13.80 3.46 -2.24
CA GLN A 89 -14.62 2.34 -1.78
C GLN A 89 -13.97 1.60 -0.60
N LEU A 90 -12.64 1.41 -0.60
CA LEU A 90 -11.92 0.81 0.53
C LEU A 90 -11.88 1.70 1.78
N LEU A 91 -11.81 3.03 1.62
CA LEU A 91 -11.78 3.97 2.74
C LEU A 91 -13.18 4.27 3.31
N ARG A 92 -14.25 4.05 2.52
CA ARG A 92 -15.64 4.29 2.93
C ARG A 92 -16.05 3.55 4.22
N PRO A 93 -15.81 2.23 4.40
CA PRO A 93 -16.16 1.53 5.64
C PRO A 93 -15.42 2.11 6.86
N LEU A 94 -14.20 2.61 6.67
CA LEU A 94 -13.40 3.23 7.74
C LEU A 94 -13.89 4.62 8.11
N SER A 95 -14.52 5.33 7.16
CA SER A 95 -15.05 6.68 7.36
C SER A 95 -16.40 6.67 8.09
N HIS A 96 -17.14 5.58 7.97
CA HIS A 96 -18.48 5.41 8.53
C HIS A 96 -18.58 4.04 9.21
N PRO A 97 -17.90 3.84 10.36
CA PRO A 97 -18.04 2.60 11.10
C PRO A 97 -19.52 2.38 11.45
N ASN A 98 -20.02 1.18 11.18
CA ASN A 98 -21.43 0.80 11.35
C ASN A 98 -22.45 1.53 10.45
N GLY A 99 -22.02 2.11 9.32
CA GLY A 99 -22.91 2.72 8.33
C GLY A 99 -23.61 4.00 8.79
N ARG A 100 -23.29 4.50 10.00
CA ARG A 100 -23.78 5.78 10.49
C ARG A 100 -23.07 6.91 9.74
N THR A 101 -23.84 7.84 9.18
CA THR A 101 -23.30 9.11 8.69
C THR A 101 -22.65 9.82 9.87
N ALA A 102 -21.32 9.90 9.87
CA ALA A 102 -20.56 10.50 10.96
C ALA A 102 -21.07 11.94 11.19
N PRO A 103 -21.63 12.28 12.37
CA PRO A 103 -22.40 13.50 12.53
C PRO A 103 -21.62 14.80 12.31
N ASP A 104 -20.27 14.82 12.41
CA ASP A 104 -19.52 16.09 12.43
C ASP A 104 -18.19 16.10 11.65
N TYR A 105 -18.05 15.26 10.61
CA TYR A 105 -16.78 15.11 9.88
C TYR A 105 -15.59 14.77 10.82
N SER A 106 -15.88 14.12 11.95
CA SER A 106 -14.89 13.63 12.91
C SER A 106 -14.18 12.41 12.36
N PHE A 107 -12.95 12.20 12.80
CA PHE A 107 -12.11 11.07 12.41
C PHE A 107 -12.38 9.89 13.36
N PRO A 108 -13.08 8.81 12.92
CA PRO A 108 -13.28 7.64 13.77
C PRO A 108 -11.95 6.96 14.09
N ALA A 109 -11.86 6.25 15.22
CA ALA A 109 -10.63 5.62 15.72
C ALA A 109 -9.80 4.86 14.65
N PRO A 110 -10.36 3.97 13.80
CA PRO A 110 -9.58 3.30 12.76
C PRO A 110 -9.00 4.27 11.72
N LEU A 111 -9.75 5.31 11.38
CA LEU A 111 -9.33 6.28 10.39
C LEU A 111 -8.35 7.31 10.98
N SER A 112 -8.49 7.67 12.26
CA SER A 112 -7.56 8.56 12.96
C SER A 112 -6.17 7.90 13.09
N ALA A 113 -6.11 6.59 13.36
CA ALA A 113 -4.85 5.83 13.34
C ALA A 113 -4.18 5.87 11.96
N LEU A 114 -4.95 5.71 10.87
CA LEU A 114 -4.43 5.83 9.50
C LEU A 114 -3.97 7.24 9.17
N VAL A 115 -4.71 8.27 9.59
CA VAL A 115 -4.36 9.67 9.27
C VAL A 115 -3.12 10.12 10.01
N THR A 116 -2.98 9.73 11.28
CA THR A 116 -1.83 10.11 12.11
C THR A 116 -0.57 9.28 11.81
N SER A 117 -0.70 8.13 11.14
CA SER A 117 0.43 7.28 10.80
C SER A 117 1.23 7.83 9.61
N PRO A 118 2.58 7.94 9.71
CA PRO A 118 3.43 8.34 8.59
C PRO A 118 3.44 7.31 7.45
N LEU A 119 3.08 6.05 7.72
CA LEU A 119 3.11 4.97 6.72
C LEU A 119 1.94 5.09 5.73
N ALA A 120 0.79 5.53 6.23
CA ALA A 120 -0.46 5.66 5.48
C ALA A 120 -0.65 7.06 4.86
N HIS A 121 0.14 8.05 5.24
CA HIS A 121 -0.03 9.42 4.76
C HIS A 121 0.94 9.74 3.60
N TYR A 122 0.47 10.41 2.54
CA TYR A 122 1.35 10.83 1.43
C TYR A 122 2.24 12.04 1.76
N SER A 123 1.81 12.89 2.71
CA SER A 123 2.57 14.05 3.19
C SER A 123 2.88 13.92 4.69
N ARG A 124 3.35 14.99 5.33
CA ARG A 124 3.44 15.04 6.80
C ARG A 124 2.08 14.68 7.43
N PRO A 125 2.00 13.66 8.32
CA PRO A 125 0.77 13.30 9.00
C PRO A 125 0.39 14.41 10.00
N PRO A 126 -0.90 14.76 10.12
CA PRO A 126 -1.36 15.72 11.12
C PRO A 126 -1.30 15.14 12.53
N THR A 127 -1.17 16.01 13.53
CA THR A 127 -1.21 15.62 14.95
C THR A 127 -2.64 15.28 15.38
N ARG A 128 -2.81 14.46 16.42
CA ARG A 128 -4.14 14.13 16.99
C ARG A 128 -4.95 15.39 17.36
N THR A 129 -4.30 16.41 17.90
CA THR A 129 -4.93 17.72 18.20
C THR A 129 -5.47 18.41 16.95
N GLN A 130 -4.76 18.31 15.82
CA GLN A 130 -5.18 18.86 14.53
C GLN A 130 -6.33 18.09 13.88
N LEU A 131 -6.63 16.87 14.34
CA LEU A 131 -7.82 16.14 13.91
C LEU A 131 -9.08 16.67 14.59
N ALA A 132 -8.98 17.06 15.85
CA ALA A 132 -10.07 17.70 16.59
C ALA A 132 -10.29 19.14 16.09
N ASN A 133 -9.21 19.92 16.04
CA ASN A 133 -9.22 21.33 15.65
C ASN A 133 -8.35 21.54 14.42
N PRO A 134 -8.95 21.55 13.20
CA PRO A 134 -8.18 21.63 11.98
C PRO A 134 -7.46 22.97 11.90
N PRO A 135 -6.21 23.02 11.41
CA PRO A 135 -5.43 24.26 11.33
C PRO A 135 -6.02 25.29 10.35
N THR A 136 -6.97 24.88 9.51
CA THR A 136 -7.72 25.78 8.62
C THR A 136 -8.91 26.46 9.29
N LEU A 137 -9.22 26.10 10.54
CA LEU A 137 -10.29 26.70 11.31
C LEU A 137 -9.82 28.07 11.84
N PRO A 138 -10.56 29.16 11.59
CA PRO A 138 -10.21 30.44 12.18
C PRO A 138 -10.38 30.41 13.70
N PRO A 139 -9.58 31.16 14.48
CA PRO A 139 -9.71 31.24 15.94
C PRO A 139 -11.13 31.66 16.37
N ARG A 140 -11.81 32.49 15.57
CA ARG A 140 -13.24 32.87 15.72
C ARG A 140 -14.21 31.68 15.86
N ALA A 141 -13.82 30.48 15.44
CA ALA A 141 -14.66 29.28 15.62
C ALA A 141 -14.77 28.87 17.08
N ASP A 142 -13.80 29.22 17.92
CA ASP A 142 -13.86 29.00 19.36
C ASP A 142 -14.62 30.17 19.99
N PRO A 143 -15.77 29.94 20.65
CA PRO A 143 -16.60 31.01 21.20
C PRO A 143 -15.91 31.77 22.34
N THR A 144 -14.88 31.19 22.93
CA THR A 144 -14.07 31.79 24.00
C THR A 144 -12.94 32.70 23.47
N SER A 145 -12.64 32.64 22.17
CA SER A 145 -11.57 33.44 21.56
C SER A 145 -11.90 34.94 21.54
N GLU A 146 -10.87 35.80 21.59
CA GLU A 146 -11.03 37.25 21.47
C GLU A 146 -11.68 37.65 20.14
N ASP A 147 -11.31 36.99 19.04
CA ASP A 147 -11.91 37.21 17.72
C ASP A 147 -13.41 36.94 17.70
N ALA A 148 -13.87 35.90 18.41
CA ALA A 148 -15.30 35.62 18.55
C ALA A 148 -16.02 36.66 19.42
N ARG A 149 -15.33 37.27 20.40
CA ARG A 149 -15.88 38.37 21.20
C ARG A 149 -15.98 39.66 20.39
N LEU A 150 -14.97 39.98 19.59
CA LEU A 150 -14.90 41.21 18.79
C LEU A 150 -15.82 41.17 17.56
N LEU A 151 -15.84 40.04 16.83
CA LEU A 151 -16.54 39.92 15.54
C LEU A 151 -17.83 39.07 15.62
N GLY A 152 -18.12 38.50 16.80
CA GLY A 152 -19.17 37.49 17.03
C GLY A 152 -18.70 36.06 16.69
N PRO A 153 -19.35 35.00 17.20
CA PRO A 153 -18.98 33.62 16.89
C PRO A 153 -19.20 33.26 15.41
N LEU A 154 -18.50 32.23 14.92
CA LEU A 154 -18.70 31.72 13.57
C LEU A 154 -19.99 30.88 13.48
N ILE A 155 -20.77 31.03 12.40
CA ILE A 155 -21.99 30.24 12.15
C ILE A 155 -21.63 28.74 12.07
N PRO A 156 -22.37 27.83 12.73
CA PRO A 156 -22.05 26.40 12.78
C PRO A 156 -21.94 25.74 11.41
N GLN A 157 -22.74 26.17 10.43
CA GLN A 157 -22.65 25.68 9.05
C GLN A 157 -21.27 25.96 8.42
N ARG A 158 -20.67 27.12 8.72
CA ARG A 158 -19.34 27.48 8.21
C ARG A 158 -18.25 26.67 8.89
N ILE A 159 -18.38 26.41 10.20
CA ILE A 159 -17.49 25.51 10.95
C ILE A 159 -17.53 24.11 10.31
N ASN A 160 -18.73 23.57 10.09
CA ASN A 160 -18.92 22.25 9.49
C ASN A 160 -18.38 22.19 8.05
N ALA A 161 -18.56 23.25 7.26
CA ALA A 161 -18.00 23.33 5.92
C ALA A 161 -16.45 23.31 5.92
N VAL A 162 -15.80 24.03 6.87
CA VAL A 162 -14.34 24.01 7.02
C VAL A 162 -13.86 22.63 7.46
N LYS A 163 -14.50 22.02 8.47
CA LYS A 163 -14.19 20.65 8.93
C LYS A 163 -14.33 19.64 7.79
N ARG A 164 -15.41 19.71 7.00
CA ARG A 164 -15.61 18.87 5.81
C ARG A 164 -14.49 19.01 4.77
N ARG A 165 -14.09 20.25 4.46
CA ARG A 165 -13.01 20.51 3.50
C ARG A 165 -11.69 19.93 4.00
N TYR A 166 -11.40 20.10 5.28
CA TYR A 166 -10.22 19.51 5.90
C TYR A 166 -10.27 17.98 5.86
N PHE A 167 -11.37 17.37 6.28
CA PHE A 167 -11.60 15.93 6.24
C PHE A 167 -11.39 15.34 4.84
N ASN A 168 -12.02 15.92 3.82
CA ASN A 168 -11.84 15.50 2.42
C ASN A 168 -10.39 15.67 1.92
N SER A 169 -9.72 16.75 2.33
CA SER A 169 -8.31 16.98 2.01
C SER A 169 -7.42 15.90 2.61
N GLN A 170 -7.64 15.55 3.88
CA GLN A 170 -6.89 14.48 4.55
C GLN A 170 -7.18 13.12 3.89
N LEU A 171 -8.45 12.77 3.64
CA LEU A 171 -8.81 11.52 2.94
C LEU A 171 -8.15 11.41 1.54
N GLY A 172 -8.04 12.53 0.82
CA GLY A 172 -7.34 12.58 -0.47
C GLY A 172 -5.86 12.19 -0.35
N LYS A 173 -5.22 12.56 0.76
CA LYS A 173 -3.81 12.32 1.11
C LYS A 173 -3.56 10.98 1.80
N LEU A 174 -4.60 10.21 2.12
CA LEU A 174 -4.43 8.88 2.69
C LEU A 174 -4.16 7.82 1.62
N ARG A 175 -3.40 6.82 2.01
CA ARG A 175 -3.25 5.54 1.35
C ARG A 175 -4.32 4.60 1.88
N ALA A 176 -5.11 3.98 1.00
CA ALA A 176 -6.07 2.99 1.43
C ALA A 176 -5.34 1.81 2.09
N PRO A 177 -5.83 1.24 3.21
CA PRO A 177 -5.25 0.02 3.72
C PRO A 177 -5.57 -1.13 2.78
N ILE A 178 -4.58 -2.00 2.55
CA ILE A 178 -4.76 -3.14 1.66
C ILE A 178 -5.39 -4.34 2.34
N ALA A 179 -5.09 -4.50 3.61
CA ALA A 179 -5.59 -5.55 4.48
C ALA A 179 -5.76 -5.00 5.89
N ILE A 180 -6.58 -5.71 6.65
CA ILE A 180 -6.72 -5.54 8.09
C ILE A 180 -6.11 -6.78 8.72
N GLN A 181 -5.29 -6.61 9.75
CA GLN A 181 -4.72 -7.69 10.54
C GLN A 181 -5.28 -7.60 11.95
N LEU A 182 -5.76 -8.73 12.45
CA LEU A 182 -6.24 -8.85 13.82
C LEU A 182 -5.08 -9.44 14.63
N LYS A 183 -4.62 -8.73 15.65
CA LYS A 183 -3.58 -9.22 16.55
C LYS A 183 -4.16 -9.36 17.94
N ARG A 184 -4.06 -10.56 18.50
CA ARG A 184 -4.19 -10.77 19.95
C ARG A 184 -2.85 -10.46 20.59
N LYS A 185 -2.85 -9.96 21.84
CA LYS A 185 -1.61 -9.69 22.58
C LYS A 185 -0.73 -10.94 22.73
N ASP A 186 -1.36 -12.11 22.75
CA ASP A 186 -0.71 -13.41 22.90
C ASP A 186 -0.04 -13.90 21.60
N GLY A 187 -0.16 -13.16 20.49
CA GLY A 187 0.36 -13.57 19.18
C GLY A 187 -0.41 -14.73 18.52
N GLN A 188 -1.41 -15.30 19.22
CA GLN A 188 -2.26 -16.37 18.71
C GLN A 188 -3.22 -15.85 17.63
N PRO A 189 -3.54 -16.67 16.61
CA PRO A 189 -4.60 -16.34 15.66
C PRO A 189 -5.93 -16.24 16.40
N VAL A 190 -6.80 -15.32 15.97
CA VAL A 190 -8.12 -15.18 16.58
C VAL A 190 -9.13 -16.02 15.81
N GLU A 191 -9.87 -16.87 16.50
CA GLU A 191 -10.86 -17.77 15.91
C GLU A 191 -12.05 -16.99 15.33
N ASP A 192 -12.51 -15.94 16.02
CA ASP A 192 -13.68 -15.14 15.63
C ASP A 192 -13.32 -13.79 14.97
N GLU A 193 -12.58 -13.86 13.86
CA GLU A 193 -12.11 -12.66 13.13
C GLU A 193 -13.27 -11.72 12.72
N LEU A 194 -14.38 -12.28 12.25
CA LEU A 194 -15.53 -11.51 11.76
C LEU A 194 -16.30 -10.81 12.88
N GLU A 195 -16.41 -11.43 14.06
CA GLU A 195 -17.11 -10.85 15.19
C GLU A 195 -16.34 -9.68 15.78
N MET A 196 -15.03 -9.84 15.95
CA MET A 196 -14.16 -8.74 16.37
C MET A 196 -14.21 -7.57 15.39
N LEU A 197 -14.21 -7.84 14.07
CA LEU A 197 -14.32 -6.77 13.08
C LEU A 197 -15.68 -6.06 13.16
N LYS A 198 -16.78 -6.78 13.42
CA LYS A 198 -18.09 -6.16 13.66
C LYS A 198 -18.07 -5.29 14.92
N GLN A 199 -17.50 -5.78 16.02
CA GLN A 199 -17.36 -5.04 17.27
C GLN A 199 -16.47 -3.79 17.12
N ALA A 200 -15.42 -3.88 16.31
CA ALA A 200 -14.54 -2.75 15.97
C ALA A 200 -15.18 -1.75 14.97
N GLY A 201 -16.41 -1.98 14.52
CA GLY A 201 -17.12 -1.14 13.56
C GLY A 201 -16.67 -1.31 12.10
N LEU A 202 -15.90 -2.37 11.83
CA LEU A 202 -15.29 -2.70 10.54
C LEU A 202 -16.00 -3.85 9.81
N GLY A 203 -17.18 -4.29 10.29
CA GLY A 203 -17.91 -5.43 9.72
C GLY A 203 -18.34 -5.30 8.25
N SER A 204 -18.34 -4.07 7.69
CA SER A 204 -18.60 -3.84 6.25
C SER A 204 -17.36 -4.00 5.37
N PHE A 205 -16.18 -4.15 5.97
CA PHE A 205 -14.94 -4.35 5.25
C PHE A 205 -14.84 -5.81 4.77
N ASN A 206 -14.54 -6.02 3.48
CA ASN A 206 -14.41 -7.36 2.92
C ASN A 206 -13.05 -7.97 3.31
N TYR A 207 -12.99 -8.50 4.54
CA TYR A 207 -11.78 -9.00 5.17
C TYR A 207 -11.12 -10.12 4.35
N ALA A 208 -11.88 -11.14 3.96
CA ALA A 208 -11.36 -12.29 3.20
C ALA A 208 -10.75 -11.87 1.85
N SER A 209 -11.41 -10.94 1.14
CA SER A 209 -10.86 -10.40 -0.11
C SER A 209 -9.60 -9.56 0.11
N SER A 210 -9.48 -8.89 1.26
CA SER A 210 -8.32 -8.07 1.59
C SER A 210 -7.10 -8.89 1.99
N LYS A 211 -7.32 -9.99 2.73
CA LYS A 211 -6.29 -10.94 3.16
C LYS A 211 -5.70 -11.68 1.97
N SER A 212 -6.55 -12.28 1.13
CA SER A 212 -6.12 -12.93 -0.12
C SER A 212 -5.40 -11.98 -1.07
N LEU A 213 -5.83 -10.71 -1.12
CA LEU A 213 -5.16 -9.68 -1.91
C LEU A 213 -3.74 -9.38 -1.39
N LEU A 214 -3.56 -9.32 -0.07
CA LEU A 214 -2.25 -9.13 0.54
C LEU A 214 -1.34 -10.34 0.27
N GLU A 215 -1.83 -11.55 0.48
CA GLU A 215 -1.09 -12.80 0.21
C GLU A 215 -0.65 -12.89 -1.26
N GLU A 216 -1.56 -12.56 -2.19
CA GLU A 216 -1.26 -12.52 -3.62
C GLU A 216 -0.11 -11.53 -3.95
N LEU A 217 -0.13 -10.34 -3.34
CA LEU A 217 0.94 -9.35 -3.54
C LEU A 217 2.25 -9.76 -2.90
N GLU A 218 2.21 -10.37 -1.72
CA GLU A 218 3.39 -10.87 -1.05
C GLU A 218 4.04 -11.98 -1.87
N ALA A 219 3.27 -12.94 -2.38
CA ALA A 219 3.74 -13.98 -3.28
C ALA A 219 4.39 -13.40 -4.55
N LYS A 220 3.79 -12.37 -5.16
CA LYS A 220 4.34 -11.68 -6.34
C LYS A 220 5.57 -10.81 -6.02
N ALA A 221 5.69 -10.31 -4.80
CA ALA A 221 6.81 -9.50 -4.33
C ALA A 221 8.01 -10.34 -3.89
N GLN A 222 7.77 -11.57 -3.46
CA GLN A 222 8.80 -12.53 -3.09
C GLN A 222 9.66 -12.90 -4.29
N VAL A 223 10.94 -13.18 -4.02
CA VAL A 223 11.84 -13.74 -5.02
C VAL A 223 11.78 -15.25 -4.88
N ALA A 224 11.19 -15.94 -5.85
CA ALA A 224 11.44 -17.37 -5.99
C ALA A 224 12.97 -17.56 -5.99
N GLU A 225 13.52 -18.40 -5.12
CA GLU A 225 14.96 -18.48 -4.91
C GLU A 225 15.71 -18.77 -6.21
N ALA A 226 15.13 -19.60 -7.07
CA ALA A 226 15.61 -19.89 -8.42
C ALA A 226 15.72 -18.66 -9.35
N SER A 227 14.98 -17.59 -9.07
CA SER A 227 14.94 -16.34 -9.86
C SER A 227 15.78 -15.21 -9.26
N ARG A 228 16.46 -15.44 -8.13
CA ARG A 228 17.40 -14.46 -7.57
C ARG A 228 18.50 -14.25 -8.62
N PRO A 229 18.81 -12.99 -8.99
CA PRO A 229 19.99 -12.76 -9.83
C PRO A 229 21.16 -13.36 -9.08
N ARG A 230 21.87 -14.26 -9.73
CA ARG A 230 23.01 -14.93 -9.11
C ARG A 230 23.97 -13.86 -8.60
N LEU A 231 24.59 -14.16 -7.46
CA LEU A 231 25.66 -13.34 -6.93
C LEU A 231 26.70 -13.14 -8.05
N PRO A 232 27.32 -11.95 -8.16
CA PRO A 232 28.39 -11.73 -9.12
C PRO A 232 29.45 -12.83 -8.94
N ARG A 233 30.04 -13.31 -10.06
CA ARG A 233 30.93 -14.50 -10.08
C ARG A 233 31.98 -14.50 -8.96
N ARG A 234 32.49 -13.32 -8.58
CA ARG A 234 33.48 -13.13 -7.51
C ARG A 234 32.99 -13.57 -6.12
N LEU A 235 31.69 -13.48 -5.87
CA LEU A 235 31.03 -13.88 -4.63
C LEU A 235 30.49 -15.31 -4.66
N GLN A 236 30.60 -16.01 -5.80
CA GLN A 236 30.16 -17.42 -5.89
C GLN A 236 31.27 -18.35 -5.41
N SER A 237 30.90 -19.34 -4.58
CA SER A 237 31.81 -20.40 -4.13
C SER A 237 32.27 -21.28 -5.31
N PRO A 238 33.41 -21.98 -5.21
CA PRO A 238 33.87 -22.91 -6.26
C PRO A 238 32.83 -23.99 -6.60
N GLU A 239 32.10 -24.48 -5.60
CA GLU A 239 31.05 -25.51 -5.75
C GLU A 239 29.84 -24.99 -6.52
N GLU A 240 29.39 -23.76 -6.24
CA GLU A 240 28.33 -23.08 -7.00
C GLU A 240 28.72 -22.85 -8.46
N ARG A 241 30.02 -22.68 -8.73
CA ARG A 241 30.53 -22.58 -10.10
C ARG A 241 30.60 -23.94 -10.79
N ALA A 242 30.91 -25.00 -10.06
CA ALA A 242 31.03 -26.36 -10.59
C ALA A 242 29.68 -26.98 -10.97
N THR A 243 28.63 -26.72 -10.18
CA THR A 243 27.24 -27.16 -10.46
C THR A 243 26.59 -26.46 -11.67
N LYS A 244 27.32 -25.59 -12.35
CA LYS A 244 26.82 -24.79 -13.46
C LYS A 244 26.80 -25.61 -14.76
N GLY A 245 25.72 -26.36 -14.97
CA GLY A 245 25.35 -26.82 -16.31
C GLY A 245 25.25 -25.62 -17.28
N SER A 246 25.68 -25.80 -18.53
CA SER A 246 25.60 -24.75 -19.55
C SER A 246 24.17 -24.25 -19.66
N VAL A 247 23.91 -22.99 -19.30
CA VAL A 247 22.57 -22.41 -19.42
C VAL A 247 22.18 -22.49 -20.90
N PRO A 248 21.06 -23.13 -21.27
CA PRO A 248 20.66 -23.21 -22.66
C PRO A 248 20.51 -21.79 -23.22
N PRO A 249 20.94 -21.55 -24.47
CA PRO A 249 20.86 -20.24 -25.08
C PRO A 249 19.41 -19.73 -24.97
N GLN A 250 19.21 -18.58 -24.33
CA GLN A 250 17.89 -17.98 -24.25
C GLN A 250 17.45 -17.61 -25.67
N VAL A 251 16.41 -18.29 -26.15
CA VAL A 251 15.77 -18.00 -27.43
C VAL A 251 15.26 -16.56 -27.37
N LYS A 252 15.88 -15.68 -28.16
CA LYS A 252 15.38 -14.32 -28.36
C LYS A 252 14.08 -14.44 -29.15
N HIS A 253 12.94 -14.29 -28.49
CA HIS A 253 11.67 -14.13 -29.20
C HIS A 253 11.66 -12.77 -29.88
N GLU A 254 11.97 -12.73 -31.18
CA GLU A 254 11.71 -11.59 -32.04
C GLU A 254 10.20 -11.56 -32.34
N VAL A 255 9.46 -10.75 -31.59
CA VAL A 255 8.06 -10.47 -31.90
C VAL A 255 8.05 -9.38 -32.96
N SER A 256 7.48 -9.66 -34.14
CA SER A 256 7.18 -8.65 -35.17
C SER A 256 6.32 -7.54 -34.54
N GLU A 257 6.94 -6.38 -34.27
CA GLU A 257 6.36 -5.29 -33.47
C GLU A 257 5.39 -4.37 -34.25
N ASP A 258 5.36 -4.46 -35.59
CA ASP A 258 4.81 -3.38 -36.41
C ASP A 258 3.32 -3.50 -36.76
N GLU A 259 2.71 -4.68 -36.72
CA GLU A 259 1.32 -4.84 -37.20
C GLU A 259 0.23 -4.58 -36.16
N ARG A 260 0.55 -4.56 -34.86
CA ARG A 260 -0.46 -4.53 -33.79
C ARG A 260 -0.76 -3.14 -33.23
N ARG A 261 0.06 -2.14 -33.55
CA ARG A 261 -0.04 -0.80 -32.93
C ARG A 261 -0.87 0.14 -33.79
N ILE A 262 -2.06 0.49 -33.31
CA ILE A 262 -2.92 1.54 -33.91
C ILE A 262 -2.24 2.92 -33.88
N LEU A 263 -1.28 3.12 -32.96
CA LEU A 263 -0.54 4.36 -32.81
C LEU A 263 0.96 4.05 -32.71
N SER A 264 1.73 4.50 -33.70
CA SER A 264 3.19 4.46 -33.63
C SER A 264 3.65 5.28 -32.40
N PRO A 265 4.48 4.72 -31.51
CA PRO A 265 5.06 5.48 -30.41
C PRO A 265 5.73 6.74 -30.96
N SER A 266 5.54 7.89 -30.32
CA SER A 266 6.24 9.12 -30.69
C SER A 266 7.72 8.99 -30.27
N TYR A 267 8.49 8.26 -31.06
CA TYR A 267 9.89 7.93 -30.78
C TYR A 267 10.80 9.16 -30.75
N LYS A 268 10.37 10.25 -31.40
CA LYS A 268 11.21 11.44 -31.62
C LYS A 268 11.22 12.43 -30.45
N ASN A 269 10.33 12.29 -29.45
CA ASN A 269 10.10 13.38 -28.49
C ASN A 269 10.09 12.99 -27.00
N THR A 270 10.41 11.74 -26.66
CA THR A 270 10.44 11.32 -25.27
C THR A 270 11.88 11.25 -24.78
N LYS A 271 12.25 12.14 -23.85
CA LYS A 271 13.46 12.07 -23.00
C LYS A 271 13.58 10.76 -22.18
N TRP A 272 12.69 9.81 -22.43
CA TRP A 272 12.52 8.54 -21.76
C TRP A 272 13.14 7.48 -22.66
N HIS A 273 14.31 6.97 -22.27
CA HIS A 273 14.94 5.83 -22.93
C HIS A 273 13.92 4.71 -23.18
N ARG A 274 14.08 3.99 -24.30
CA ARG A 274 13.22 2.89 -24.75
C ARG A 274 12.72 2.07 -23.55
N PRO A 275 11.43 1.70 -23.53
CA PRO A 275 10.92 0.93 -22.43
C PRO A 275 11.72 -0.37 -22.36
N LYS A 276 12.18 -0.71 -21.16
CA LYS A 276 12.80 -2.00 -20.90
C LYS A 276 11.70 -3.02 -21.11
N THR A 277 11.96 -4.08 -21.87
CA THR A 277 11.13 -5.28 -21.85
C THR A 277 10.75 -5.55 -20.40
N ILE A 278 9.46 -5.79 -20.14
CA ILE A 278 9.00 -5.92 -18.76
C ILE A 278 9.62 -7.20 -18.20
N THR A 279 10.68 -7.01 -17.42
CA THR A 279 11.39 -8.11 -16.75
C THR A 279 10.63 -8.48 -15.48
N SER A 280 10.66 -9.76 -15.12
CA SER A 280 10.13 -10.25 -13.83
C SER A 280 10.69 -9.46 -12.64
N ARG A 281 11.98 -9.10 -12.68
CA ARG A 281 12.64 -8.24 -11.69
C ARG A 281 11.99 -6.85 -11.58
N LEU A 282 11.60 -6.25 -12.69
CA LEU A 282 10.94 -4.95 -12.71
C LEU A 282 9.56 -5.05 -12.06
N LEU A 283 8.74 -6.04 -12.46
CA LEU A 283 7.42 -6.27 -11.86
C LEU A 283 7.52 -6.52 -10.36
N ARG A 284 8.42 -7.39 -9.93
CA ARG A 284 8.66 -7.67 -8.51
C ARG A 284 8.96 -6.41 -7.71
N ARG A 285 9.86 -5.56 -8.20
CA ARG A 285 10.15 -4.25 -7.59
C ARG A 285 8.91 -3.36 -7.54
N ARG A 286 8.01 -3.45 -8.53
CA ARG A 286 6.73 -2.72 -8.50
C ARG A 286 5.81 -3.26 -7.41
N TYR A 287 5.66 -4.58 -7.27
CA TYR A 287 4.87 -5.17 -6.18
C TYR A 287 5.43 -4.80 -4.80
N GLN A 288 6.75 -4.85 -4.61
CA GLN A 288 7.40 -4.39 -3.37
C GLN A 288 7.16 -2.90 -3.07
N ASN A 289 7.13 -2.04 -4.10
CA ASN A 289 6.77 -0.63 -3.94
C ASN A 289 5.28 -0.46 -3.60
N ILE A 290 4.40 -1.29 -4.17
CA ILE A 290 2.97 -1.28 -3.82
C ILE A 290 2.82 -1.66 -2.36
N LEU A 291 3.45 -2.73 -1.89
CA LEU A 291 3.45 -3.15 -0.48
C LEU A 291 4.01 -2.05 0.45
N ALA A 292 5.13 -1.41 0.08
CA ALA A 292 5.68 -0.29 0.85
C ALA A 292 4.72 0.91 0.98
N ASN A 293 3.93 1.14 -0.07
CA ASN A 293 2.94 2.21 -0.08
C ASN A 293 1.56 1.76 0.39
N SER A 294 1.41 0.51 0.85
CA SER A 294 0.14 -0.08 1.26
C SER A 294 0.13 -0.34 2.76
N PRO A 295 -0.48 0.56 3.55
CA PRO A 295 -0.60 0.34 4.98
C PRO A 295 -1.47 -0.90 5.25
N ILE A 296 -1.16 -1.59 6.34
CA ILE A 296 -1.96 -2.65 6.92
C ILE A 296 -2.53 -2.10 8.22
N LEU A 297 -3.86 -2.11 8.35
CA LEU A 297 -4.50 -1.67 9.59
C LEU A 297 -4.45 -2.83 10.58
N VAL A 298 -3.79 -2.65 11.71
CA VAL A 298 -3.72 -3.65 12.78
C VAL A 298 -4.76 -3.28 13.84
N VAL A 299 -5.61 -4.23 14.17
CA VAL A 299 -6.65 -4.10 15.20
C VAL A 299 -6.25 -5.00 16.36
N GLU A 300 -6.11 -4.40 17.53
CA GLU A 300 -5.78 -5.07 18.78
C GLU A 300 -6.93 -4.84 19.77
N PRO A 301 -7.48 -5.88 20.44
CA PRO A 301 -8.41 -5.68 21.52
C PRO A 301 -7.68 -4.95 22.65
N SER A 302 -8.23 -3.83 23.08
CA SER A 302 -7.77 -3.17 24.29
C SER A 302 -8.30 -4.00 25.45
N ASP A 303 -7.42 -4.66 26.19
CA ASP A 303 -7.80 -5.26 27.46
C ASP A 303 -8.42 -4.14 28.28
N VAL A 304 -9.75 -4.20 28.41
CA VAL A 304 -10.45 -3.42 29.41
C VAL A 304 -9.78 -3.85 30.70
N ILE A 305 -9.03 -2.93 31.32
CA ILE A 305 -8.45 -3.15 32.65
C ILE A 305 -9.64 -3.59 33.49
N SER A 306 -9.71 -4.88 33.79
CA SER A 306 -10.66 -5.39 34.77
C SER A 306 -10.45 -4.54 36.01
N PRO A 307 -11.50 -3.91 36.58
CA PRO A 307 -11.39 -2.99 37.71
C PRO A 307 -11.02 -3.68 39.03
N THR A 308 -10.21 -4.74 38.96
CA THR A 308 -9.63 -5.47 40.08
C THR A 308 -8.16 -5.08 40.15
N ASP A 309 -7.88 -3.94 40.78
CA ASP A 309 -6.81 -3.82 41.78
C ASP A 309 -6.76 -2.39 42.31
N THR A 310 -7.47 -2.25 43.42
CA THR A 310 -7.41 -1.17 44.40
C THR A 310 -6.00 -1.10 44.98
N SER A 311 -5.21 -0.07 44.67
CA SER A 311 -4.36 0.62 45.66
C SER A 311 -3.53 1.77 45.09
N ALA A 312 -3.58 2.88 45.83
CA ALA A 312 -2.67 4.03 45.86
C ALA A 312 -3.13 5.32 45.14
N PRO A 313 -3.53 6.37 45.90
CA PRO A 313 -3.87 7.68 45.36
C PRO A 313 -2.60 8.47 45.01
N THR A 314 -2.18 8.44 43.74
CA THR A 314 -1.18 9.39 43.22
C THR A 314 -1.89 10.50 42.45
N SER A 315 -1.73 11.73 42.94
CA SER A 315 -2.50 12.95 42.62
C SER A 315 -2.17 13.61 41.28
N GLN A 316 -1.98 12.83 40.20
CA GLN A 316 -1.88 13.39 38.85
C GLN A 316 -3.15 13.07 38.04
N PRO A 317 -3.80 14.09 37.41
CA PRO A 317 -4.98 13.87 36.58
C PRO A 317 -4.57 13.12 35.31
N ALA A 318 -4.60 11.79 35.37
CA ALA A 318 -4.37 10.94 34.22
C ALA A 318 -5.42 11.21 33.14
N PRO A 319 -5.04 11.20 31.84
CA PRO A 319 -5.98 11.37 30.74
C PRO A 319 -7.05 10.28 30.82
N ARG A 320 -8.33 10.68 30.82
CA ARG A 320 -9.48 9.76 30.86
C ARG A 320 -9.30 8.67 29.81
N PRO A 321 -9.35 7.37 30.16
CA PRO A 321 -9.18 6.30 29.19
C PRO A 321 -10.26 6.43 28.11
N SER A 322 -9.85 6.44 26.86
CA SER A 322 -10.78 6.36 25.73
C SER A 322 -11.58 5.06 25.87
N LYS A 323 -12.90 5.15 25.89
CA LYS A 323 -13.84 4.02 26.05
C LYS A 323 -13.86 3.05 24.86
N ASP A 324 -12.89 3.15 23.95
CA ASP A 324 -12.88 2.33 22.75
C ASP A 324 -12.30 0.94 23.11
N PRO A 325 -13.03 -0.15 22.89
CA PRO A 325 -12.58 -1.51 23.24
C PRO A 325 -11.45 -2.04 22.34
N PHE A 326 -11.05 -1.27 21.33
CA PHE A 326 -10.04 -1.65 20.36
C PHE A 326 -9.01 -0.53 20.17
N SER A 327 -7.74 -0.93 20.14
CA SER A 327 -6.64 -0.08 19.71
C SER A 327 -6.32 -0.33 18.24
N PHE A 328 -6.15 0.75 17.49
CA PHE A 328 -5.83 0.71 16.07
C PHE A 328 -4.40 1.19 15.85
N SER A 329 -3.59 0.37 15.20
CA SER A 329 -2.24 0.72 14.77
C SER A 329 -2.05 0.45 13.28
N VAL A 330 -0.97 0.95 12.69
CA VAL A 330 -0.70 0.82 11.26
C VAL A 330 0.65 0.18 11.07
N ALA A 331 0.67 -0.94 10.35
CA ALA A 331 1.86 -1.69 10.00
C ALA A 331 2.14 -1.66 8.49
N GLN A 332 3.31 -2.16 8.11
CA GLN A 332 3.68 -2.46 6.73
C GLN A 332 3.98 -3.96 6.62
N SER A 333 3.82 -4.51 5.42
CA SER A 333 4.22 -5.89 5.13
C SER A 333 5.72 -6.06 5.34
N ALA A 334 6.14 -7.26 5.77
CA ALA A 334 7.56 -7.63 5.84
C ALA A 334 8.24 -7.59 4.45
N PHE A 335 7.47 -7.82 3.38
CA PHE A 335 7.96 -7.81 2.00
C PHE A 335 7.94 -6.41 1.36
N ALA A 336 7.60 -5.37 2.12
CA ALA A 336 7.67 -3.99 1.67
C ALA A 336 9.11 -3.56 1.37
N LYS A 337 9.30 -2.82 0.27
CA LYS A 337 10.61 -2.21 -0.03
C LYS A 337 11.06 -1.29 1.11
N GLY A 338 12.30 -1.49 1.57
CA GLY A 338 12.94 -0.61 2.56
C GLY A 338 12.66 -0.99 4.02
N ASN A 339 11.84 -2.02 4.27
CA ASN A 339 11.69 -2.61 5.60
C ASN A 339 12.87 -3.53 5.98
N THR A 340 14.02 -3.37 5.31
CA THR A 340 15.31 -4.01 5.59
C THR A 340 15.94 -3.47 6.88
N ARG A 341 15.14 -3.24 7.93
CA ARG A 341 15.60 -3.33 9.31
C ARG A 341 15.66 -4.78 9.78
N GLN A 342 14.95 -5.67 9.12
CA GLN A 342 15.42 -7.03 8.99
C GLN A 342 16.60 -6.95 8.02
N LEU A 343 17.82 -6.91 8.57
CA LEU A 343 18.93 -7.57 7.90
C LEU A 343 18.35 -8.88 7.34
N PRO A 344 18.59 -9.25 6.07
CA PRO A 344 18.19 -10.56 5.60
C PRO A 344 18.55 -11.55 6.72
N LEU A 345 17.57 -12.34 7.19
CA LEU A 345 17.82 -13.41 8.17
C LEU A 345 19.17 -13.99 7.78
N ALA A 346 20.14 -13.85 8.69
CA ALA A 346 21.56 -13.98 8.38
C ALA A 346 21.72 -15.10 7.36
N SER A 347 22.25 -14.76 6.18
CA SER A 347 22.53 -15.75 5.15
C SER A 347 23.19 -16.96 5.81
N ALA A 348 23.03 -18.17 5.28
CA ALA A 348 23.83 -19.30 5.77
C ALA A 348 25.33 -18.94 5.80
N GLU A 349 25.77 -18.06 4.89
CA GLU A 349 27.09 -17.44 4.86
C GLU A 349 27.34 -16.43 6.00
N ASP A 350 26.38 -15.57 6.35
CA ASP A 350 26.53 -14.63 7.46
C ASP A 350 26.57 -15.38 8.80
N CYS A 351 25.71 -16.39 8.97
CA CYS A 351 25.78 -17.34 10.10
C CYS A 351 27.13 -18.09 10.13
N TRP A 352 27.69 -18.41 8.96
CA TRP A 352 29.00 -19.08 8.86
C TRP A 352 30.13 -18.14 9.26
N TRP A 353 30.12 -16.87 8.82
CA TRP A 353 31.09 -15.85 9.27
C TRP A 353 30.98 -15.60 10.78
N ASP A 354 29.77 -15.50 11.33
CA ASP A 354 29.56 -15.34 12.77
C ASP A 354 30.07 -16.56 13.57
N LEU A 355 29.89 -17.78 13.04
CA LEU A 355 30.46 -19.00 13.62
C LEU A 355 31.99 -19.00 13.55
N GLN A 356 32.56 -18.59 12.43
CA GLN A 356 34.01 -18.57 12.21
C GLN A 356 34.69 -17.51 13.08
N GLU A 357 34.09 -16.33 13.26
CA GLU A 357 34.56 -15.31 14.19
C GLU A 357 34.51 -15.81 15.64
N ARG A 358 33.48 -16.57 16.02
CA ARG A 358 33.41 -17.22 17.35
C ARG A 358 34.50 -18.27 17.55
N GLU A 359 34.77 -19.10 16.54
CA GLU A 359 35.85 -20.10 16.60
C GLU A 359 37.24 -19.44 16.71
N LEU A 360 37.50 -18.42 15.91
CA LEU A 360 38.76 -17.67 15.96
C LEU A 360 38.92 -16.90 17.28
N GLY A 361 37.84 -16.33 17.80
CA GLY A 361 37.81 -15.69 19.12
C GLY A 361 38.15 -16.65 20.25
N LEU A 362 37.62 -17.89 20.22
CA LEU A 362 37.92 -18.93 21.20
C LEU A 362 39.38 -19.42 21.11
N GLN A 363 39.93 -19.57 19.91
CA GLN A 363 41.34 -19.93 19.73
C GLN A 363 42.30 -18.83 20.20
N GLY A 364 41.93 -17.56 19.99
CA GLY A 364 42.66 -16.40 20.50
C GLY A 364 42.68 -16.35 22.04
N ALA A 365 41.53 -16.58 22.67
CA ALA A 365 41.41 -16.64 24.14
C ALA A 365 42.23 -17.79 24.76
N ALA A 366 42.24 -18.97 24.12
CA ALA A 366 43.03 -20.12 24.58
C ALA A 366 44.55 -19.88 24.51
N ARG A 367 45.04 -19.14 23.51
CA ARG A 367 46.45 -18.77 23.39
C ARG A 367 46.88 -17.71 24.40
N SER A 368 46.00 -16.74 24.69
CA SER A 368 46.27 -15.69 25.70
C SER A 368 46.48 -16.27 27.11
N ASN A 369 45.77 -17.34 27.47
CA ASN A 369 45.91 -17.97 28.79
C ASN A 369 47.21 -18.79 28.98
N LYS A 370 47.86 -19.25 27.91
CA LYS A 370 49.13 -19.99 28.01
C LYS A 370 50.36 -19.09 28.26
N GLY A 371 50.25 -17.79 28.05
CA GLY A 371 51.36 -16.84 28.24
C GLY A 371 51.55 -16.34 29.68
N LYS A 372 50.63 -16.63 30.61
CA LYS A 372 50.65 -16.07 31.98
C LYS A 372 51.23 -16.99 33.06
N SER A 373 51.66 -18.23 32.75
CA SER A 373 52.18 -19.16 33.78
C SER A 373 53.71 -19.27 33.88
N HIS A 374 54.48 -18.33 33.31
CA HIS A 374 55.95 -18.30 33.39
C HIS A 374 56.48 -16.94 33.87
N ARG A 375 55.93 -16.46 34.98
CA ARG A 375 56.59 -15.50 35.88
C ARG A 375 56.22 -15.87 37.31
N GLY A 376 56.98 -16.80 37.88
CA GLY A 376 56.95 -17.24 39.26
C GLY A 376 58.32 -17.78 39.61
#